data_AF-Q4DER8-F1
#
_entry.id   AF-Q4DER8-F1
#
_cell.length_a   1.000
_cell.length_b   1.000
_cell.length_c   1.000
_cell.angle_alpha   90.00
_cell.angle_beta   90.00
_cell.angle_gamma   90.00
#
_symmetry.space_group_name_H-M   'P 1'
#
loop_
_entity.id
_entity.type
_entity.pdbx_description
1 polymer ?
#
loop_
_entity_poly.entity_id
_entity_poly.type
_entity_poly.pdbx_seq_one_letter_code
_entity_poly.pdbx_strand_id
1 'polypeptide(L)'
;MREAKIESFVREVPSLSSSPCSGGDGGGYTAAEELAAQIVDCASLLTCVNAEDAVRSIQPLSPRGRTVTACVSWHTTAAAPDDVRSVRVRFSYSEAFTCRTNSGSDHAYESLMALLVANGCGAADAVRGLVL
;
A
#
# COMPACT_ATOMS: atom_id res chain seq x y z
N MET A 1 -53.58 -27.75 28.42
CA MET A 1 -52.64 -27.56 27.30
C MET A 1 -52.96 -26.20 26.72
N ARG A 2 -52.10 -25.18 26.86
CA ARG A 2 -52.43 -23.78 26.55
C ARG A 2 -51.80 -23.37 25.23
N GLU A 3 -52.64 -23.16 24.23
CA GLU A 3 -52.39 -22.28 23.08
C GLU A 3 -52.33 -20.82 23.56
N ALA A 4 -51.35 -20.05 23.08
CA ALA A 4 -51.40 -18.58 23.04
C ALA A 4 -50.29 -18.01 22.12
N LYS A 5 -50.65 -17.84 20.84
CA LYS A 5 -50.63 -16.56 20.11
C LYS A 5 -49.45 -15.60 20.34
N ILE A 6 -48.57 -15.50 19.34
CA ILE A 6 -47.81 -14.26 19.08
C ILE A 6 -48.11 -13.84 17.63
N GLU A 7 -49.07 -12.92 17.50
CA GLU A 7 -49.27 -12.11 16.30
C GLU A 7 -48.09 -11.13 16.20
N SER A 8 -47.17 -11.36 15.28
CA SER A 8 -46.19 -10.35 14.86
C SER A 8 -46.82 -9.51 13.75
N PHE A 9 -47.61 -8.52 14.15
CA PHE A 9 -48.24 -7.53 13.29
C PHE A 9 -47.35 -6.27 13.26
N VAL A 10 -46.46 -6.12 12.27
CA VAL A 10 -45.81 -4.82 12.00
C VAL A 10 -45.74 -4.56 10.49
N ARG A 11 -46.84 -3.96 10.03
CA ARG A 11 -46.96 -2.87 9.05
C ARG A 11 -45.92 -2.76 7.94
N GLU A 12 -46.43 -3.07 6.74
CA GLU A 12 -46.16 -2.39 5.48
C GLU A 12 -46.27 -0.86 5.64
N VAL A 13 -45.24 -0.12 5.22
CA VAL A 13 -45.29 1.34 4.96
C VAL A 13 -44.46 1.65 3.69
N PRO A 14 -44.84 2.69 2.93
CA PRO A 14 -45.02 2.56 1.49
C PRO A 14 -43.89 3.15 0.65
N SER A 15 -43.81 2.64 -0.58
CA SER A 15 -43.32 3.23 -1.83
C SER A 15 -42.73 4.65 -1.73
N LEU A 16 -41.41 4.71 -1.55
CA LEU A 16 -40.61 5.87 -1.90
C LEU A 16 -39.82 5.54 -3.16
N SER A 17 -40.37 6.00 -4.29
CA SER A 17 -39.63 6.21 -5.52
C SER A 17 -38.39 7.09 -5.26
N SER A 18 -37.38 6.90 -6.13
CA SER A 18 -36.25 7.81 -6.38
C SER A 18 -34.96 7.50 -5.61
N SER A 19 -34.17 6.55 -6.13
CA SER A 19 -32.90 6.82 -6.84
C SER A 19 -32.02 5.56 -6.82
N PRO A 20 -31.45 5.11 -7.95
CA PRO A 20 -30.37 4.12 -7.93
C PRO A 20 -29.09 4.79 -7.37
N CYS A 21 -29.05 4.99 -6.05
CA CYS A 21 -27.85 5.39 -5.32
C CYS A 21 -27.23 4.17 -4.64
N SER A 22 -26.95 3.12 -5.42
CA SER A 22 -25.99 2.07 -5.02
C SER A 22 -24.83 2.03 -6.00
N GLY A 23 -24.45 3.20 -6.53
CA GLY A 23 -23.09 3.53 -6.94
C GLY A 23 -22.32 4.14 -5.77
N GLY A 24 -22.63 3.73 -4.53
CA GLY A 24 -21.72 3.91 -3.42
C GLY A 24 -20.50 3.06 -3.73
N ASP A 25 -19.56 3.68 -4.43
CA ASP A 25 -18.15 3.34 -4.40
C ASP A 25 -17.84 3.15 -2.91
N GLY A 26 -17.86 1.89 -2.49
CA GLY A 26 -17.48 1.54 -1.14
C GLY A 26 -16.06 2.03 -1.03
N GLY A 27 -15.85 3.07 -0.23
CA GLY A 27 -14.56 3.74 0.00
C GLY A 27 -13.55 2.84 0.68
N GLY A 28 -13.34 1.65 0.13
CA GLY A 28 -12.16 0.84 0.37
C GLY A 28 -11.04 1.46 -0.43
N TYR A 29 -9.99 1.87 0.28
CA TYR A 29 -8.73 2.27 -0.34
C TYR A 29 -8.33 1.22 -1.38
N THR A 30 -8.04 1.67 -2.60
CA THR A 30 -7.47 0.83 -3.64
C THR A 30 -6.06 0.40 -3.24
N ALA A 31 -5.56 -0.69 -3.83
CA ALA A 31 -4.18 -1.12 -3.58
C ALA A 31 -3.14 -0.05 -3.98
N ALA A 32 -3.49 0.81 -4.94
CA ALA A 32 -2.68 1.95 -5.35
C ALA A 32 -2.63 3.03 -4.26
N GLU A 33 -3.78 3.39 -3.68
CA GLU A 33 -3.86 4.39 -2.61
C GLU A 33 -3.17 3.92 -1.33
N GLU A 34 -3.33 2.65 -0.97
CA GLU A 34 -2.61 2.03 0.16
C GLU A 34 -1.09 2.07 -0.07
N LEU A 35 -0.61 1.64 -1.24
CA LEU A 35 0.81 1.70 -1.54
C LEU A 35 1.34 3.15 -1.52
N ALA A 36 0.57 4.11 -2.04
CA ALA A 36 0.94 5.52 -2.03
C ALA A 36 1.06 6.07 -0.60
N ALA A 37 0.09 5.78 0.28
CA ALA A 37 0.12 6.18 1.68
C ALA A 37 1.36 5.63 2.39
N GLN A 38 1.66 4.35 2.22
CA GLN A 38 2.83 3.73 2.85
C GLN A 38 4.15 4.27 2.31
N ILE A 39 4.24 4.64 1.03
CA ILE A 39 5.42 5.31 0.47
C ILE A 39 5.64 6.66 1.17
N VAL A 40 4.58 7.45 1.35
CA VAL A 40 4.65 8.76 2.04
C VAL A 40 5.03 8.61 3.51
N ASP A 41 4.47 7.62 4.20
CA ASP A 41 4.82 7.32 5.59
C ASP A 41 6.28 6.87 5.72
N CYS A 42 6.75 6.00 4.81
CA CYS A 42 8.15 5.57 4.78
C CYS A 42 9.10 6.74 4.49
N ALA A 43 8.76 7.62 3.55
CA ALA A 43 9.59 8.77 3.20
C ALA A 43 9.67 9.82 4.32
N SER A 44 8.64 9.89 5.17
CA SER A 44 8.67 10.74 6.38
C SER A 44 9.71 10.28 7.39
N LEU A 45 10.05 8.98 7.41
CA LEU A 45 11.05 8.39 8.29
C LEU A 45 12.42 8.23 7.59
N LEU A 46 12.40 7.88 6.31
CA LEU A 46 13.56 7.69 5.45
C LEU A 46 13.63 8.85 4.45
N THR A 47 14.16 9.98 4.88
CA THR A 47 14.22 11.22 4.09
C THR A 47 15.06 11.12 2.81
N CYS A 48 15.79 10.02 2.63
CA CYS A 48 16.51 9.71 1.40
C CYS A 48 15.62 9.17 0.28
N VAL A 49 14.38 8.77 0.57
CA VAL A 49 13.41 8.23 -0.40
C VAL A 49 12.79 9.34 -1.23
N ASN A 50 12.75 9.17 -2.55
CA ASN A 50 12.01 10.07 -3.44
C ASN A 50 10.54 9.65 -3.51
N ALA A 51 9.74 10.15 -2.56
CA ALA A 51 8.32 9.80 -2.45
C ALA A 51 7.50 10.18 -3.68
N GLU A 52 7.74 11.36 -4.24
CA GLU A 52 6.96 11.86 -5.38
C GLU A 52 7.14 11.00 -6.63
N ASP A 53 8.39 10.64 -6.95
CA ASP A 53 8.70 9.74 -8.05
C ASP A 53 8.10 8.35 -7.82
N ALA A 54 8.24 7.83 -6.60
CA ALA A 54 7.71 6.52 -6.24
C ALA A 54 6.18 6.45 -6.37
N VAL A 55 5.44 7.45 -5.88
CA VAL A 55 3.97 7.52 -6.02
C VAL A 55 3.56 7.66 -7.49
N ARG A 56 4.25 8.49 -8.28
CA ARG A 56 3.97 8.65 -9.72
C ARG A 56 4.25 7.37 -10.52
N SER A 57 5.15 6.51 -10.02
CA SER A 57 5.50 5.24 -10.67
C SER A 57 4.50 4.10 -10.42
N ILE A 58 3.46 4.32 -9.59
CA ILE A 58 2.48 3.28 -9.26
C ILE A 58 1.72 2.85 -10.51
N GLN A 59 1.71 1.55 -10.79
CA GLN A 59 1.03 0.94 -11.93
C GLN A 59 0.24 -0.30 -11.50
N PRO A 60 -0.99 -0.49 -11.99
CA PRO A 60 -1.71 -1.75 -11.79
C PRO A 60 -1.05 -2.88 -12.59
N LEU A 61 -0.80 -4.01 -11.95
CA LEU A 61 -0.33 -5.24 -12.59
C LEU A 61 -1.47 -6.21 -12.95
N SER A 62 -2.64 -6.05 -12.32
CA SER A 62 -3.83 -6.84 -12.62
C SER A 62 -4.97 -5.96 -13.13
N PRO A 63 -5.84 -6.46 -14.04
CA PRO A 63 -6.94 -5.67 -14.60
C PRO A 63 -7.93 -5.12 -13.56
N ARG A 64 -7.98 -5.76 -12.38
CA ARG A 64 -8.84 -5.34 -11.26
C ARG A 64 -8.14 -4.38 -10.29
N GLY A 65 -6.91 -3.96 -10.56
CA GLY A 65 -6.14 -3.07 -9.68
C GLY A 65 -5.82 -3.65 -8.30
N ARG A 66 -5.95 -4.97 -8.11
CA ARG A 66 -5.72 -5.65 -6.82
C ARG A 66 -4.24 -5.85 -6.51
N THR A 67 -3.43 -5.79 -7.55
CA THR A 67 -1.99 -5.89 -7.47
C THR A 67 -1.43 -4.69 -8.19
N VAL A 68 -0.57 -3.95 -7.51
CA VAL A 68 0.11 -2.78 -8.05
C VAL A 68 1.60 -2.95 -7.92
N THR A 69 2.36 -2.20 -8.71
CA THR A 69 3.81 -2.10 -8.59
C THR A 69 4.22 -0.64 -8.55
N ALA A 70 5.31 -0.33 -7.86
CA ALA A 70 5.96 0.96 -7.87
C ALA A 70 7.47 0.78 -7.90
N CYS A 71 8.18 1.75 -8.46
CA CYS A 71 9.63 1.87 -8.34
C CYS A 71 9.93 2.84 -7.20
N VAL A 72 10.47 2.35 -6.10
CA VAL A 72 10.86 3.22 -4.97
C VAL A 72 12.35 3.49 -5.09
N SER A 73 12.71 4.75 -5.33
CA SER A 73 14.09 5.22 -5.46
C SER A 73 14.54 5.96 -4.20
N TRP A 74 15.82 5.84 -3.86
CA TRP A 74 16.44 6.57 -2.76
C TRP A 74 17.91 6.88 -3.04
N HIS A 75 18.40 7.96 -2.44
CA HIS A 75 19.81 8.30 -2.46
C HIS A 75 20.55 7.50 -1.40
N THR A 76 21.71 6.93 -1.74
CA THR A 76 22.52 6.20 -0.77
C THR A 76 23.20 7.16 0.20
N THR A 77 23.63 8.34 -0.24
CA THR A 77 24.33 9.31 0.61
C THR A 77 23.94 10.74 0.24
N ALA A 78 23.88 11.63 1.23
CA ALA A 78 23.64 13.05 0.98
C ALA A 78 24.77 13.73 0.19
N ALA A 79 25.99 13.15 0.20
CA ALA A 79 27.16 13.72 -0.46
C ALA A 79 27.24 13.38 -1.96
N ALA A 80 26.56 12.33 -2.41
CA ALA A 80 26.53 11.90 -3.80
C ALA A 80 25.08 11.73 -4.28
N PRO A 81 24.38 12.83 -4.64
CA PRO A 81 22.99 12.76 -5.08
C PRO A 81 22.81 11.91 -6.34
N ASP A 82 23.86 11.72 -7.14
CA ASP A 82 23.84 10.86 -8.32
C ASP A 82 23.82 9.35 -8.01
N ASP A 83 24.16 8.93 -6.78
CA ASP A 83 24.08 7.52 -6.38
C ASP A 83 22.65 7.17 -5.93
N VAL A 84 21.79 7.01 -6.93
CA VAL A 84 20.38 6.61 -6.77
C VAL A 84 20.27 5.10 -6.86
N ARG A 85 19.74 4.50 -5.80
CA ARG A 85 19.27 3.11 -5.83
C ARG A 85 17.76 3.07 -5.99
N SER A 86 17.26 1.96 -6.50
CA SER A 86 15.83 1.76 -6.64
C SER A 86 15.45 0.30 -6.48
N VAL A 87 14.27 0.05 -5.95
CA VAL A 87 13.66 -1.28 -5.91
C VAL A 87 12.26 -1.23 -6.51
N ARG A 88 11.94 -2.23 -7.33
CA ARG A 88 10.56 -2.42 -7.80
C ARG A 88 9.79 -3.22 -6.75
N VAL A 89 8.83 -2.56 -6.13
CA VAL A 89 7.90 -3.14 -5.16
C VAL A 89 6.64 -3.59 -5.88
N ARG A 90 6.08 -4.71 -5.48
CA ARG A 90 4.73 -5.16 -5.79
C ARG A 90 3.93 -5.23 -4.49
N PHE A 91 2.72 -4.71 -4.53
CA PHE A 91 1.78 -4.77 -3.41
C PHE A 91 0.49 -5.45 -3.86
N SER A 92 0.00 -6.41 -3.07
CA SER A 92 -1.35 -6.93 -3.16
C SER A 92 -1.86 -7.28 -1.78
N TYR A 93 -3.18 -7.18 -1.54
CA TYR A 93 -3.77 -7.58 -0.26
C TYR A 93 -3.58 -9.07 0.06
N SER A 94 -3.29 -9.91 -0.94
CA SER A 94 -3.10 -11.36 -0.75
C SER A 94 -1.64 -11.74 -0.49
N GLU A 95 -0.68 -10.98 -1.00
CA GLU A 95 0.75 -11.32 -0.93
C GLU A 95 1.56 -10.31 -0.09
N ALA A 96 0.92 -9.26 0.41
CA ALA A 96 1.55 -8.09 1.04
C ALA A 96 2.57 -7.41 0.11
N PHE A 97 3.77 -7.10 0.63
CA PHE A 97 4.85 -6.46 -0.12
C PHE A 97 5.80 -7.50 -0.66
N THR A 98 6.05 -7.47 -1.97
CA THR A 98 7.03 -8.34 -2.61
C THR A 98 7.98 -7.52 -3.46
N CYS A 99 9.24 -7.97 -3.57
CA CYS A 99 10.15 -7.48 -4.60
C CYS A 99 10.92 -8.64 -5.20
N ARG A 100 11.26 -8.50 -6.48
CA ARG A 100 12.15 -9.44 -7.16
C ARG A 100 13.58 -9.16 -6.75
N THR A 101 14.26 -10.13 -6.15
CA THR A 101 15.68 -10.00 -5.82
C THR A 101 16.57 -10.26 -7.02
N ASN A 102 17.85 -9.91 -6.92
CA ASN A 102 18.84 -10.18 -7.97
C ASN A 102 19.00 -11.67 -8.29
N SER A 103 18.63 -12.56 -7.34
CA SER A 103 18.60 -14.01 -7.56
C SER A 103 17.44 -14.46 -8.46
N GLY A 104 16.55 -13.55 -8.83
CA GLY A 104 15.40 -13.80 -9.69
C GLY A 104 14.13 -14.23 -8.96
N SER A 105 14.19 -14.48 -7.65
CA SER A 105 13.07 -14.89 -6.80
C SER A 105 12.31 -13.69 -6.23
N ASP A 106 10.99 -13.82 -6.10
CA ASP A 106 10.19 -12.86 -5.34
C ASP A 106 10.33 -13.16 -3.86
N HIS A 107 10.70 -12.15 -3.07
CA HIS A 107 10.71 -12.21 -1.62
C HIS A 107 9.55 -11.41 -1.07
N ALA A 108 8.81 -12.00 -0.12
CA ALA A 108 7.74 -11.34 0.60
C ALA A 108 8.25 -10.68 1.88
N TYR A 109 7.71 -9.51 2.18
CA TYR A 109 8.03 -8.68 3.33
C TYR A 109 6.73 -8.30 4.03
N GLU A 110 6.78 -8.23 5.36
CA GLU A 110 5.63 -7.86 6.19
C GLU A 110 5.21 -6.39 6.02
N SER A 111 6.14 -5.52 5.60
CA SER A 111 5.90 -4.09 5.40
C SER A 111 6.80 -3.52 4.31
N LEU A 112 6.39 -2.37 3.75
CA LEU A 112 7.22 -1.62 2.81
C LEU A 112 8.56 -1.20 3.45
N MET A 113 8.54 -0.78 4.72
CA MET A 113 9.72 -0.39 5.47
C MET A 113 10.76 -1.52 5.52
N ALA A 114 10.33 -2.73 5.89
CA ALA A 114 11.21 -3.90 5.95
C ALA A 114 11.83 -4.22 4.58
N LEU A 115 11.04 -4.10 3.50
CA LEU A 115 11.51 -4.28 2.13
C LEU A 115 12.60 -3.24 1.77
N LEU A 116 12.35 -1.96 2.03
CA LEU A 116 13.28 -0.89 1.72
C LEU A 116 14.61 -1.05 2.48
N VAL A 117 14.54 -1.30 3.79
CA VAL A 117 15.73 -1.52 4.64
C VAL A 117 16.53 -2.74 4.17
N ALA A 118 15.85 -3.85 3.85
CA ALA A 118 16.52 -5.06 3.34
C ALA A 118 17.21 -4.83 1.98
N ASN A 119 16.75 -3.87 1.18
CA ASN A 119 17.39 -3.48 -0.08
C ASN A 119 18.44 -2.36 0.10
N GLY A 120 18.71 -1.93 1.34
CA GLY A 120 19.76 -0.96 1.67
C GLY A 120 19.30 0.50 1.71
N CYS A 121 17.98 0.75 1.77
CA CYS A 121 17.47 2.09 2.05
C CYS A 121 17.80 2.49 3.50
N GLY A 122 18.32 3.71 3.69
CA GLY A 122 18.73 4.22 5.00
C GLY A 122 20.08 3.70 5.52
N ALA A 123 20.75 2.78 4.82
CA ALA A 123 21.99 2.16 5.30
C ALA A 123 23.14 3.15 5.56
N ALA A 124 23.21 4.28 4.84
CA ALA A 124 24.27 5.26 5.07
C ALA A 124 24.07 6.14 6.30
N ASP A 125 22.83 6.30 6.78
CA ASP A 125 22.58 7.05 8.01
C ASP A 125 23.14 6.29 9.22
N ALA A 126 23.00 4.95 9.20
CA ALA A 126 23.59 4.06 10.21
C ALA A 126 25.13 4.12 10.26
N VAL A 127 25.80 4.31 9.12
CA VAL A 127 27.27 4.41 9.08
C VAL A 127 27.76 5.76 9.63
N ARG A 128 27.03 6.87 9.40
CA ARG A 128 27.38 8.18 9.98
C ARG A 128 27.16 8.25 11.49
N GLY A 129 26.24 7.47 12.04
CA GLY A 129 26.06 7.33 13.49
C GLY A 129 27.16 6.52 14.20
N LEU A 130 27.99 5.78 13.46
CA LEU A 130 29.05 4.92 13.99
C LEU A 130 30.47 5.50 13.82
N VAL A 131 30.63 6.65 13.18
CA VAL A 131 31.92 7.35 13.16
C VAL A 131 32.03 8.19 14.43
N LEU A 132 32.61 7.53 15.44
CA LEU A 132 33.27 8.08 16.63
C LEU A 132 34.12 9.32 16.33
#